data_AF-A0A950SQ85-F1
#
_entry.id   AF-A0A950SQ85-F1
#
_cell.length_a   1.000
_cell.length_b   1.000
_cell.length_c   1.000
_cell.angle_alpha   90.00
_cell.angle_beta   90.00
_cell.angle_gamma   90.00
#
_symmetry.space_group_name_H-M   'P 1'
#
loop_
_entity.id
_entity.type
_entity.pdbx_description
1 polymer ?
#
loop_
_entity_poly.entity_id
_entity_poly.type
_entity_poly.pdbx_seq_one_letter_code
_entity_poly.pdbx_strand_id
1 'polypeptide(L)'
;MGAFLLFLLEPLIAKMILPRLGGTPAVWNTCMVFFQAALLGGYAYAHATTAWLGVRRQALLHLALLLLALLALPVHVAGWAPPVSSDPIPWLLSLLVVSVGLPFFVVSASAPLLQVWFGGTTHPAARDPYFLYGASNLGSMLALLGYPAFVEPFLSLTRQRIDWAISYGVL
;
A
#
# COMPACT_ATOMS: atom_id res chain seq x y z
N MET A 1 8.23 7.16 -4.71
CA MET A 1 6.99 7.60 -4.05
C MET A 1 6.09 6.42 -3.69
N GLY A 2 5.66 5.58 -4.64
CA GLY A 2 4.77 4.43 -4.33
C GLY A 2 5.25 3.51 -3.19
N ALA A 3 6.47 2.97 -3.26
CA ALA A 3 6.99 2.10 -2.21
C ALA A 3 7.16 2.80 -0.84
N PHE A 4 7.59 4.07 -0.84
CA PHE A 4 7.62 4.88 0.40
C PHE A 4 6.23 4.96 1.04
N LEU A 5 5.18 5.19 0.25
CA LEU A 5 3.81 5.24 0.74
C LEU A 5 3.32 3.90 1.30
N LEU A 6 3.66 2.77 0.68
CA LEU A 6 3.32 1.43 1.22
C LEU A 6 3.91 1.23 2.61
N PHE A 7 5.22 1.47 2.73
CA PHE A 7 5.95 1.22 3.97
C PHE A 7 5.64 2.22 5.08
N LEU A 8 5.09 3.41 4.76
CA LEU A 8 4.48 4.30 5.77
C LEU A 8 3.08 3.84 6.20
N LEU A 9 2.32 3.21 5.30
CA LEU A 9 0.93 2.86 5.55
C LEU A 9 0.79 1.70 6.54
N GLU A 10 1.67 0.70 6.45
CA GLU A 10 1.67 -0.48 7.34
C GLU A 10 1.72 -0.10 8.83
N PRO A 11 2.71 0.67 9.32
CA PRO A 11 2.77 1.06 10.73
C PRO A 11 1.68 2.09 11.12
N LEU A 12 1.21 2.92 10.19
CA LEU A 12 0.08 3.83 10.41
C LEU A 12 -1.19 3.04 10.75
N ILE A 13 -1.54 2.05 9.93
CA ILE A 13 -2.71 1.20 10.14
C ILE A 13 -2.57 0.36 11.41
N ALA A 14 -1.39 -0.23 11.65
CA ALA A 14 -1.12 -0.97 12.88
C ALA A 14 -1.39 -0.12 14.13
N LYS A 15 -0.93 1.14 14.14
CA LYS A 15 -1.20 2.08 15.24
C LYS A 15 -2.67 2.45 15.39
N MET A 16 -3.42 2.56 14.30
CA MET A 16 -4.86 2.86 14.37
C MET A 16 -5.67 1.68 14.92
N ILE A 17 -5.19 0.45 14.72
CA ILE A 17 -5.84 -0.77 15.21
C ILE A 17 -5.46 -1.07 16.67
N LEU A 18 -4.26 -0.67 17.09
CA LEU A 18 -3.70 -0.93 18.43
C LEU A 18 -4.66 -0.65 19.59
N PRO A 19 -5.44 0.46 19.63
CA PRO A 19 -6.38 0.72 20.73
C PRO A 19 -7.54 -0.28 20.83
N ARG A 20 -7.83 -1.04 19.77
CA ARG A 20 -8.98 -1.96 19.72
C ARG A 20 -8.63 -3.40 20.05
N LEU A 21 -7.44 -3.87 19.63
CA LEU A 21 -7.02 -5.27 19.79
C LEU A 21 -5.75 -5.42 20.64
N GLY A 22 -5.10 -4.32 21.03
CA GLY A 22 -3.81 -4.36 21.71
C GLY A 22 -2.65 -4.76 20.79
N GLY A 23 -1.45 -4.86 21.36
CA GLY A 23 -0.19 -5.14 20.64
C GLY A 23 0.20 -6.61 20.66
N THR A 24 -0.76 -7.54 20.57
CA THR A 24 -0.45 -8.97 20.68
C THR A 24 0.31 -9.46 19.43
N PRO A 25 1.19 -10.47 19.57
CA PRO A 25 1.91 -11.05 18.43
C PRO A 25 0.98 -11.56 17.32
N ALA A 26 -0.20 -12.08 17.69
CA ALA A 26 -1.20 -12.57 16.74
C ALA A 26 -1.69 -11.43 15.82
N VAL A 27 -2.06 -10.28 16.39
CA VAL A 27 -2.54 -9.11 15.64
C VAL A 27 -1.46 -8.61 14.68
N TRP A 28 -0.22 -8.50 15.17
CA TRP A 28 0.92 -8.11 14.34
C TRP A 28 1.12 -9.06 13.16
N ASN A 29 1.15 -10.37 13.42
CA ASN A 29 1.33 -11.38 12.37
C ASN A 29 0.19 -11.36 11.35
N THR A 30 -1.06 -11.16 11.78
CA THR A 30 -2.20 -11.03 10.87
C THR A 30 -2.08 -9.81 9.97
N CYS A 31 -1.70 -8.65 10.51
CA CYS A 31 -1.44 -7.45 9.71
C CYS A 31 -0.33 -7.71 8.68
N MET A 32 0.79 -8.32 9.11
CA MET A 32 1.90 -8.67 8.21
C MET A 32 1.43 -9.60 7.09
N VAL A 33 0.73 -10.69 7.40
CA VAL A 33 0.20 -11.62 6.40
C VAL A 33 -0.71 -10.91 5.40
N PHE A 34 -1.60 -10.04 5.89
CA PHE A 34 -2.48 -9.25 5.02
C PHE A 34 -1.68 -8.35 4.07
N PHE A 35 -0.73 -7.57 4.57
CA PHE A 35 0.05 -6.65 3.73
C PHE A 35 0.93 -7.39 2.72
N GLN A 36 1.56 -8.50 3.13
CA GLN A 36 2.34 -9.33 2.20
C GLN A 36 1.46 -9.98 1.13
N ALA A 37 0.27 -10.47 1.50
CA ALA A 37 -0.68 -11.02 0.54
C ALA A 37 -1.21 -9.95 -0.43
N ALA A 38 -1.51 -8.75 0.05
CA ALA A 38 -1.95 -7.64 -0.78
C ALA A 38 -0.84 -7.11 -1.71
N LEU A 39 0.41 -7.10 -1.25
CA LEU A 39 1.58 -6.77 -2.06
C LEU A 39 1.76 -7.79 -3.18
N LEU A 40 1.74 -9.09 -2.83
CA LEU A 40 1.77 -10.18 -3.80
C LEU A 40 0.61 -10.08 -4.79
N GLY A 41 -0.60 -9.77 -4.32
CA GLY A 41 -1.78 -9.55 -5.16
C GLY A 41 -1.57 -8.44 -6.18
N GLY A 42 -0.99 -7.31 -5.77
CA GLY A 42 -0.68 -6.21 -6.69
C GLY A 42 0.37 -6.60 -7.75
N TYR A 43 1.36 -7.40 -7.37
CA TYR A 43 2.37 -7.92 -8.31
C TYR A 43 1.75 -8.93 -9.29
N ALA A 44 0.91 -9.84 -8.80
CA ALA A 44 0.17 -10.78 -9.63
C ALA A 44 -0.75 -10.05 -10.61
N TYR A 45 -1.44 -9.00 -10.15
CA TYR A 45 -2.23 -8.12 -11.01
C TYR A 45 -1.37 -7.44 -12.08
N ALA A 46 -0.23 -6.85 -11.71
CA ALA A 46 0.67 -6.22 -12.67
C ALA A 46 1.17 -7.22 -13.73
N HIS A 47 1.55 -8.42 -13.30
CA HIS A 47 1.99 -9.49 -14.20
C HIS A 47 0.88 -9.98 -15.13
N ALA A 48 -0.28 -10.35 -14.58
CA ALA A 48 -1.41 -10.89 -15.36
C ALA A 48 -1.95 -9.86 -16.35
N THR A 49 -2.08 -8.60 -15.93
CA THR A 49 -2.54 -7.53 -16.83
C THR A 49 -1.52 -7.19 -17.90
N THR A 50 -0.22 -7.34 -17.65
CA THR A 50 0.81 -7.18 -18.67
C THR A 50 0.74 -8.29 -19.71
N ALA A 51 0.45 -9.53 -19.26
CA ALA A 51 0.35 -10.68 -20.13
C ALA A 51 -0.92 -10.68 -21.00
N TRP A 52 -2.03 -10.14 -20.48
CA TRP A 52 -3.34 -10.24 -21.14
C TRP A 52 -3.84 -8.93 -21.75
N LEU A 53 -3.38 -7.79 -21.27
CA LEU A 53 -3.81 -6.47 -21.75
C LEU A 53 -2.66 -5.76 -22.47
N GLY A 54 -2.98 -5.06 -23.56
CA GLY A 54 -2.05 -4.09 -24.12
C GLY A 54 -1.87 -2.88 -23.19
N VAL A 55 -0.70 -2.23 -23.26
CA VAL A 55 -0.28 -1.11 -22.39
C VAL A 55 -1.38 -0.06 -22.18
N ARG A 56 -2.11 0.34 -23.23
CA ARG A 56 -3.19 1.33 -23.12
C ARG A 56 -4.34 0.88 -22.21
N ARG A 57 -4.81 -0.36 -22.36
CA ARG A 57 -5.92 -0.90 -21.55
C ARG A 57 -5.48 -1.10 -20.11
N GLN A 58 -4.25 -1.58 -19.91
CA GLN A 58 -3.66 -1.72 -18.59
C GLN A 58 -3.51 -0.38 -17.87
N ALA A 59 -3.03 0.66 -18.58
CA ALA A 59 -2.92 2.00 -18.02
C ALA A 59 -4.29 2.60 -17.64
N LEU A 60 -5.31 2.44 -18.49
CA LEU A 60 -6.67 2.87 -18.17
C LEU A 60 -7.26 2.11 -16.97
N LEU A 61 -7.06 0.79 -16.89
CA LEU A 61 -7.50 -0.03 -15.77
C LEU A 61 -6.82 0.42 -14.47
N HIS A 62 -5.50 0.60 -14.49
CA HIS A 62 -4.75 1.03 -13.32
C HIS A 62 -5.12 2.44 -12.87
N LEU A 63 -5.32 3.37 -13.82
CA LEU A 63 -5.78 4.71 -13.53
C LEU A 63 -7.20 4.70 -12.93
N ALA A 64 -8.11 3.88 -13.44
CA ALA A 64 -9.44 3.72 -12.86
C ALA A 64 -9.37 3.18 -11.43
N LEU A 65 -8.49 2.23 -11.15
CA LEU A 65 -8.26 1.71 -9.80
C LEU A 65 -7.64 2.77 -8.86
N LEU A 66 -6.71 3.59 -9.35
CA LEU A 66 -6.14 4.73 -8.61
C LEU A 66 -7.24 5.72 -8.22
N LEU A 67 -8.07 6.12 -9.19
CA LEU A 67 -9.18 7.03 -8.96
C LEU A 67 -10.24 6.43 -8.02
N LEU A 68 -10.52 5.13 -8.12
CA LEU A 68 -11.44 4.45 -7.23
C LEU A 68 -10.92 4.43 -5.78
N ALA A 69 -9.62 4.22 -5.58
CA ALA A 69 -9.01 4.24 -4.26
C ALA A 69 -9.02 5.63 -3.61
N LEU A 70 -9.09 6.73 -4.39
CA LEU A 70 -9.29 8.07 -3.82
C LEU A 70 -10.58 8.17 -2.99
N LEU A 71 -11.62 7.40 -3.34
CA LEU A 71 -12.88 7.37 -2.58
C LEU A 71 -12.72 6.77 -1.18
N ALA A 72 -11.66 6.00 -0.94
CA ALA A 72 -11.35 5.43 0.37
C ALA A 72 -10.45 6.35 1.23
N LEU A 73 -10.09 7.54 0.73
CA LEU A 73 -9.20 8.47 1.42
C LEU A 73 -9.94 9.59 2.15
N PRO A 74 -9.41 10.09 3.28
CA PRO A 74 -8.23 9.57 3.99
C PRO A 74 -8.50 8.18 4.60
N VAL A 75 -7.49 7.31 4.56
CA VAL A 75 -7.60 5.95 5.09
C VAL A 75 -8.10 5.98 6.53
N HIS A 76 -9.11 5.18 6.84
CA HIS A 76 -9.70 5.12 8.17
C HIS A 76 -10.01 3.67 8.53
N VAL A 77 -9.88 3.33 9.81
CA VAL A 77 -10.27 2.00 10.30
C VAL A 77 -11.77 2.01 10.56
N ALA A 78 -12.52 1.20 9.81
CA ALA A 78 -13.98 1.12 9.91
C ALA A 78 -14.43 0.96 11.38
N GLY A 79 -15.53 1.59 11.79
CA GLY A 79 -16.00 1.66 13.18
C GLY A 79 -16.56 0.35 13.78
N TRP A 80 -16.21 -0.81 13.21
CA TRP A 80 -16.72 -2.10 13.64
C TRP A 80 -16.21 -2.43 15.06
N ALA A 81 -17.09 -3.01 15.88
CA ALA A 81 -16.71 -3.52 17.18
C ALA A 81 -15.93 -4.83 17.02
N PRO A 82 -14.81 -5.03 17.74
CA PRO A 82 -14.09 -6.29 17.72
C PRO A 82 -14.95 -7.41 18.36
N PRO A 83 -14.80 -8.67 17.93
CA PRO A 83 -15.49 -9.78 18.56
C PRO A 83 -14.99 -9.99 20.00
N VAL A 84 -15.92 -10.30 20.91
CA VAL A 84 -15.63 -10.52 22.34
C VAL A 84 -15.48 -12.01 22.67
N SER A 85 -16.19 -12.87 21.95
CA SER A 85 -16.30 -14.31 22.24
C SER A 85 -15.74 -15.23 21.14
N SER A 86 -15.12 -14.67 20.10
CA SER A 86 -14.55 -15.43 18.97
C SER A 86 -13.17 -14.90 18.59
N ASP A 87 -12.45 -15.68 17.80
CA ASP A 87 -11.14 -15.30 17.25
C ASP A 87 -11.24 -13.95 16.49
N PRO A 88 -10.41 -12.94 16.83
CA PRO A 88 -10.39 -11.66 16.15
C PRO A 88 -9.74 -11.68 14.77
N ILE A 89 -9.06 -12.76 14.35
CA ILE A 89 -8.30 -12.80 13.09
C ILE A 89 -9.20 -12.61 11.85
N PRO A 90 -10.31 -13.34 11.64
CA PRO A 90 -11.16 -13.12 10.47
C PRO A 90 -11.74 -11.70 10.44
N TRP A 91 -12.13 -11.18 11.61
CA TRP A 91 -12.61 -9.82 11.76
C TRP A 91 -11.53 -8.80 11.36
N LEU A 92 -10.30 -8.99 11.83
CA LEU A 92 -9.16 -8.11 11.53
C LEU A 92 -8.83 -8.12 10.05
N LEU A 93 -8.82 -9.30 9.41
CA LEU A 93 -8.63 -9.41 7.96
C LEU A 93 -9.73 -8.67 7.19
N SER A 94 -11.00 -8.87 7.55
CA SER A 94 -12.11 -8.14 6.92
C SER A 94 -11.99 -6.62 7.13
N LEU A 95 -11.60 -6.20 8.33
CA LEU A 95 -11.38 -4.78 8.65
C LEU A 95 -10.29 -4.17 7.78
N LEU A 96 -9.16 -4.87 7.62
CA LEU A 96 -8.04 -4.44 6.78
C LEU A 96 -8.45 -4.34 5.30
N VAL A 97 -9.18 -5.34 4.79
CA VAL A 97 -9.71 -5.34 3.41
C VAL A 97 -10.52 -4.07 3.13
N VAL A 98 -11.49 -3.75 3.99
CA VAL A 98 -12.38 -2.59 3.77
C VAL A 98 -11.71 -1.25 4.07
N SER A 99 -10.76 -1.21 5.00
CA SER A 99 -10.16 0.03 5.48
C SER A 99 -9.00 0.50 4.61
N VAL A 100 -8.19 -0.44 4.09
CA VAL A 100 -6.93 -0.12 3.41
C VAL A 100 -6.60 -1.04 2.23
N GLY A 101 -7.35 -2.12 2.02
CA GLY A 101 -7.05 -3.12 1.00
C GLY A 101 -6.90 -2.55 -0.40
N LEU A 102 -7.87 -1.77 -0.87
CA LEU A 102 -7.83 -1.19 -2.21
C LEU A 102 -6.68 -0.16 -2.37
N PRO A 103 -6.54 0.88 -1.51
CA PRO A 103 -5.42 1.81 -1.61
C PRO A 103 -4.05 1.12 -1.59
N PHE A 104 -3.83 0.17 -0.67
CA PHE A 104 -2.56 -0.55 -0.57
C PHE A 104 -2.28 -1.38 -1.81
N PHE A 105 -3.27 -2.15 -2.29
CA PHE A 105 -3.16 -2.99 -3.48
C PHE A 105 -2.79 -2.19 -4.73
N VAL A 106 -3.41 -1.03 -4.94
CA VAL A 106 -3.15 -0.23 -6.15
C VAL A 106 -1.75 0.41 -6.10
N VAL A 107 -1.32 0.88 -4.93
CA VAL A 107 0.04 1.42 -4.78
C VAL A 107 1.09 0.31 -4.96
N SER A 108 0.82 -0.91 -4.48
CA SER A 108 1.76 -2.04 -4.61
C SER A 108 1.97 -2.47 -6.05
N ALA A 109 0.95 -2.37 -6.90
CA ALA A 109 1.06 -2.62 -8.33
C ALA A 109 1.81 -1.52 -9.11
N SER A 110 1.93 -0.31 -8.56
CA SER A 110 2.44 0.85 -9.33
C SER A 110 3.92 0.72 -9.70
N ALA A 111 4.77 0.24 -8.78
CA ALA A 111 6.20 0.07 -9.05
C ALA A 111 6.50 -0.97 -10.15
N PRO A 112 5.97 -2.20 -10.12
CA PRO A 112 6.21 -3.17 -11.20
C PRO A 112 5.59 -2.74 -12.53
N LEU A 113 4.41 -2.09 -12.53
CA LEU A 113 3.81 -1.57 -13.76
C LEU A 113 4.68 -0.50 -14.42
N LEU A 114 5.18 0.46 -13.64
CA LEU A 114 6.07 1.51 -14.15
C LEU A 114 7.36 0.92 -14.74
N GLN A 115 7.93 -0.11 -14.10
CA GLN A 115 9.12 -0.80 -14.62
C GLN A 115 8.85 -1.48 -15.96
N VAL A 116 7.72 -2.18 -16.08
CA VAL A 116 7.29 -2.83 -17.33
C VAL A 116 7.04 -1.81 -18.43
N TRP A 117 6.27 -0.76 -18.15
CA TRP A 117 5.95 0.28 -19.12
C TRP A 117 7.20 1.02 -19.58
N PHE A 118 8.10 1.34 -18.66
CA PHE A 118 9.35 2.03 -18.97
C PHE A 118 10.27 1.16 -19.84
N GLY A 119 10.38 -0.15 -19.54
CA GLY A 119 11.14 -1.10 -20.35
C GLY A 119 10.64 -1.24 -21.80
N GLY A 120 9.36 -0.94 -22.04
CA GLY A 120 8.78 -0.91 -23.39
C GLY A 120 9.03 0.37 -24.19
N THR A 121 9.72 1.37 -23.62
CA THR A 121 9.98 2.66 -24.29
C THR A 121 11.26 2.64 -25.13
N THR A 122 11.45 3.66 -25.97
CA THR A 122 12.69 3.87 -26.73
C THR A 122 13.79 4.56 -25.93
N HIS A 123 13.59 4.78 -24.63
CA HIS A 123 14.55 5.50 -23.78
C HIS A 123 15.85 4.67 -23.64
N PRO A 124 17.06 5.29 -23.64
CA PRO A 124 18.31 4.54 -23.51
C PRO A 124 18.38 3.66 -22.26
N ALA A 125 17.89 4.18 -21.13
CA ALA A 125 17.81 3.45 -19.86
C ALA A 125 16.69 2.38 -19.82
N ALA A 126 15.81 2.29 -20.83
CA ALA A 126 14.75 1.27 -20.88
C ALA A 126 15.30 -0.15 -21.01
N ARG A 127 16.52 -0.29 -21.56
CA ARG A 127 17.22 -1.58 -21.65
C ARG A 127 17.62 -2.13 -20.28
N ASP A 128 17.75 -1.27 -19.28
CA ASP A 128 18.05 -1.64 -17.90
C ASP A 128 17.28 -0.74 -16.91
N PRO A 129 15.99 -1.04 -16.66
CA PRO A 129 15.14 -0.24 -15.78
C PRO A 129 15.47 -0.43 -14.28
N TYR A 130 16.60 -1.07 -13.93
CA TYR A 130 16.96 -1.41 -12.56
C TYR A 130 17.07 -0.18 -11.63
N PHE A 131 17.35 1.01 -12.18
CA PHE A 131 17.35 2.24 -11.40
C PHE A 131 15.97 2.55 -10.77
N LEU A 132 14.86 2.16 -11.41
CA LEU A 132 13.51 2.33 -10.87
C LEU A 132 13.29 1.40 -9.65
N TYR A 133 13.82 0.18 -9.72
CA TYR A 133 13.83 -0.75 -8.60
C TYR A 133 14.68 -0.22 -7.44
N GLY A 134 15.88 0.30 -7.74
CA GLY A 134 16.74 0.95 -6.75
C GLY A 134 16.08 2.15 -6.07
N ALA A 135 15.42 3.03 -6.84
CA ALA A 135 14.67 4.18 -6.31
C ALA A 135 13.48 3.74 -5.44
N SER A 136 12.81 2.65 -5.82
CA SER A 136 11.73 2.04 -5.04
C SER A 136 12.23 1.56 -3.68
N ASN A 137 13.32 0.79 -3.65
CA ASN A 137 13.90 0.28 -2.41
C ASN A 137 14.44 1.39 -1.51
N LEU A 138 15.08 2.42 -2.08
CA LEU A 138 15.49 3.60 -1.31
C LEU A 138 14.27 4.25 -0.64
N GLY A 139 13.15 4.36 -1.38
CA GLY A 139 11.87 4.80 -0.83
C GLY A 139 11.41 3.93 0.35
N SER A 140 11.44 2.61 0.23
CA SER A 140 11.08 1.71 1.34
C SER A 140 11.98 1.90 2.57
N MET A 141 13.30 2.02 2.37
CA MET A 141 14.25 2.25 3.47
C MET A 141 14.00 3.58 4.17
N LEU A 142 13.75 4.65 3.40
CA LEU A 142 13.41 5.96 3.95
C LEU A 142 12.11 5.92 4.76
N ALA A 143 11.11 5.15 4.33
CA ALA A 143 9.88 4.98 5.09
C ALA A 143 10.11 4.16 6.38
N LEU A 144 10.83 3.05 6.30
CA LEU A 144 11.11 2.17 7.44
C LEU A 144 11.92 2.88 8.55
N LEU A 145 12.96 3.63 8.16
CA LEU A 145 13.77 4.38 9.11
C LEU A 145 13.09 5.69 9.52
N GLY A 146 12.44 6.35 8.57
CA GLY A 146 11.82 7.65 8.78
C GLY A 146 10.55 7.59 9.61
N TYR A 147 9.83 6.46 9.60
CA TYR A 147 8.61 6.33 10.38
C TYR A 147 8.86 6.47 11.89
N PRO A 148 9.67 5.61 12.54
CA PRO A 148 9.94 5.74 13.99
C PRO A 148 10.77 6.99 14.33
N ALA A 149 11.64 7.46 13.44
CA ALA A 149 12.53 8.59 13.72
C ALA A 149 11.84 9.97 13.58
N PHE A 150 10.90 10.11 12.64
CA PHE A 150 10.32 11.42 12.29
C PHE A 150 8.79 11.42 12.23
N VAL A 151 8.16 10.41 11.64
CA VAL A 151 6.71 10.41 11.45
C VAL A 151 5.99 10.19 12.78
N GLU A 152 6.36 9.13 13.49
CA GLU A 152 5.75 8.73 14.76
C GLU A 152 5.94 9.76 15.89
N PRO A 153 7.13 10.34 16.12
CA PRO A 153 7.34 11.29 17.19
C PRO A 153 6.70 12.66 16.96
N PHE A 154 6.62 13.11 15.69
CA PHE A 154 6.24 14.50 15.38
C PHE A 154 4.85 14.66 14.76
N LEU A 155 4.23 13.58 14.25
CA LEU A 155 2.94 13.66 13.56
C LEU A 155 1.85 12.86 14.27
N SER A 156 0.69 13.49 14.48
CA SER A 156 -0.51 12.79 14.93
C SER A 156 -1.05 11.85 13.86
N LEU A 157 -1.75 10.77 14.26
CA LEU A 157 -2.37 9.84 13.30
C LEU A 157 -3.32 10.53 12.31
N THR A 158 -3.97 11.63 12.71
CA THR A 158 -4.79 12.43 11.79
C THR A 158 -3.96 13.11 10.72
N ARG A 159 -2.82 13.72 11.08
CA ARG A 159 -1.91 14.32 10.09
C ARG A 159 -1.32 13.26 9.17
N GLN A 160 -0.83 12.15 9.73
CA GLN A 160 -0.28 11.04 8.94
C GLN A 160 -1.26 10.54 7.86
N ARG A 161 -2.55 10.39 8.19
CA ARG A 161 -3.59 10.00 7.23
C ARG A 161 -3.81 11.02 6.12
N ILE A 162 -3.83 12.31 6.48
CA ILE A 162 -4.03 13.41 5.51
C ILE A 162 -2.82 13.52 4.59
N ASP A 163 -1.61 13.53 5.15
CA ASP A 163 -0.36 13.63 4.40
C ASP A 163 -0.19 12.43 3.45
N TRP A 164 -0.55 11.24 3.92
CA TRP A 164 -0.58 10.05 3.07
C TRP A 164 -1.58 10.17 1.93
N ALA A 165 -2.79 10.67 2.21
CA ALA A 165 -3.82 10.87 1.18
C ALA A 165 -3.44 11.93 0.14
N ILE A 166 -2.83 13.04 0.57
CA ILE A 166 -2.29 14.07 -0.34
C ILE A 166 -1.19 13.46 -1.22
N SER A 167 -0.26 12.73 -0.62
CA SER A 167 0.85 12.10 -1.35
C SER A 167 0.35 11.03 -2.33
N TYR A 168 -0.73 10.30 -1.98
CA TYR A 168 -1.41 9.39 -2.89
C TYR A 168 -1.99 10.12 -4.09
N GLY A 169 -2.62 11.28 -3.90
CA GLY A 169 -3.20 12.07 -5.00
C GLY A 169 -2.17 12.61 -6.01
N VAL A 170 -0.88 12.55 -5.69
CA VAL A 170 0.23 12.96 -6.57
C VAL A 170 0.80 11.78 -7.38
N LEU A 171 0.42 10.53 -7.07
CA LEU A 171 0.80 9.33 -7.85
C LEU A 171 0.15 9.32 -9.24
#